data_AF-A0A654M8T6-F1
#
_entry.id   AF-A0A654M8T6-F1
#
_cell.length_a   1.000
_cell.length_b   1.000
_cell.length_c   1.000
_cell.angle_alpha   90.00
_cell.angle_beta   90.00
_cell.angle_gamma   90.00
#
_symmetry.space_group_name_H-M   'P 1'
#
loop_
_entity.id
_entity.type
_entity.pdbx_description
1 polymer ?
#
loop_
_entity_poly.entity_id
_entity_poly.type
_entity_poly.pdbx_seq_one_letter_code
_entity_poly.pdbx_strand_id
1 'polypeptide(L)'
;MFPKRVFLGLGRGEALNEVPSGNIWPPNIEKFRRLRESIKLIKKLWSQDGVTFSGEFYSIKDSNLYTKPPYPIPIYIAGLGIQSAQLAGEEGNGFVTNELDIDKN
;
A
#
# COMPACT_ATOMS: atom_id res chain seq x y z
N MET A 1 -20.91 2.68 -4.11
CA MET A 1 -21.64 1.41 -3.97
C MET A 1 -21.86 1.01 -2.52
N PHE A 2 -20.84 0.98 -1.64
CA PHE A 2 -21.01 0.56 -0.23
C PHE A 2 -20.33 1.52 0.77
N PRO A 3 -21.00 2.62 1.19
CA PRO A 3 -20.40 3.61 2.09
C PRO A 3 -19.97 2.99 3.43
N LYS A 4 -18.78 3.37 3.92
CA LYS A 4 -18.24 3.00 5.25
C LYS A 4 -18.16 1.49 5.52
N ARG A 5 -18.15 0.67 4.47
CA ARG A 5 -18.08 -0.80 4.53
C ARG A 5 -16.89 -1.39 3.78
N VAL A 6 -15.94 -0.54 3.39
CA VAL A 6 -14.73 -0.92 2.66
C VAL A 6 -13.52 -0.37 3.40
N PHE A 7 -12.51 -1.21 3.53
CA PHE A 7 -11.16 -0.84 3.94
C PHE A 7 -10.17 -1.42 2.92
N LEU A 8 -8.95 -0.89 2.89
CA LEU A 8 -7.90 -1.33 1.97
C LEU A 8 -6.75 -1.95 2.76
N GLY A 9 -6.54 -3.26 2.62
CA GLY A 9 -5.35 -3.94 3.12
C GLY A 9 -4.21 -3.86 2.10
N LEU A 10 -3.02 -3.45 2.52
CA LEU A 10 -1.84 -3.33 1.67
C LEU A 10 -0.63 -4.04 2.26
N GLY A 11 0.15 -4.72 1.42
CA GLY A 11 1.40 -5.37 1.79
C GLY A 11 2.40 -5.34 0.64
N ARG A 12 3.59 -5.91 0.86
CA ARG A 12 4.67 -5.92 -0.15
C ARG A 12 4.46 -6.96 -1.27
N GLY A 13 3.40 -7.75 -1.19
CA GLY A 13 3.13 -8.88 -2.06
C GLY A 13 3.95 -10.13 -1.70
N GLU A 14 3.62 -11.24 -2.37
CA GLU A 14 4.30 -12.54 -2.25
C GLU A 14 4.63 -13.09 -3.64
N ALA A 15 5.76 -13.78 -3.77
CA ALA A 15 6.24 -14.29 -5.07
C ALA A 15 5.21 -15.24 -5.70
N LEU A 16 4.55 -16.03 -4.85
CA LEU A 16 3.38 -16.87 -5.14
C LEU A 16 2.32 -16.17 -5.99
N ASN A 17 2.04 -14.88 -5.73
CA ASN A 17 0.98 -14.15 -6.41
C ASN A 17 1.51 -13.41 -7.65
N GLU A 18 2.74 -12.90 -7.56
CA GLU A 18 3.30 -12.03 -8.60
C GLU A 18 3.96 -12.83 -9.74
N VAL A 19 4.83 -13.78 -9.41
CA VAL A 19 5.68 -14.47 -10.39
C VAL A 19 4.87 -15.33 -11.37
N PRO A 20 3.83 -16.09 -10.95
CA PRO A 20 3.02 -16.86 -11.90
C PRO A 20 2.28 -16.01 -12.93
N SER A 21 2.00 -14.73 -12.62
CA SER A 21 1.42 -13.78 -13.57
C SER A 21 2.45 -13.16 -14.53
N GLY A 22 3.72 -13.55 -14.42
CA GLY A 22 4.82 -13.08 -15.25
C GLY A 22 5.56 -11.85 -14.72
N ASN A 23 5.25 -11.39 -13.50
CA ASN A 23 5.94 -10.25 -12.90
C ASN A 23 7.36 -10.64 -12.44
N ILE A 24 8.33 -9.75 -12.68
CA ILE A 24 9.65 -9.86 -12.09
C ILE A 24 9.53 -9.70 -10.58
N TRP A 25 10.14 -10.59 -9.80
CA TRP A 25 10.16 -10.52 -8.35
C TRP A 25 11.28 -9.61 -7.85
N PRO A 26 11.00 -8.38 -7.36
CA PRO A 26 12.05 -7.44 -7.00
C PRO A 26 12.66 -7.74 -5.62
N PRO A 27 13.85 -7.20 -5.32
CA PRO A 27 14.44 -7.25 -3.98
C PRO A 27 13.49 -6.71 -2.90
N ASN A 28 13.59 -7.26 -1.67
CA ASN A 28 12.67 -6.91 -0.58
C ASN A 28 12.65 -5.39 -0.26
N ILE A 29 13.83 -4.75 -0.30
CA ILE A 29 13.94 -3.31 -0.04
C ILE A 29 13.20 -2.48 -1.10
N GLU A 30 13.26 -2.90 -2.37
CA GLU A 30 12.56 -2.22 -3.46
C GLU A 30 11.05 -2.35 -3.29
N LYS A 31 10.55 -3.56 -3.00
CA LYS A 31 9.12 -3.78 -2.74
C LYS A 31 8.60 -2.93 -1.57
N PHE A 32 9.40 -2.75 -0.51
CA PHE A 32 9.04 -1.87 0.60
C PHE A 32 8.96 -0.39 0.16
N ARG A 33 9.92 0.09 -0.65
CA ARG A 33 9.88 1.46 -1.18
C ARG A 33 8.70 1.66 -2.13
N ARG A 34 8.41 0.68 -3.01
CA ARG A 34 7.21 0.66 -3.86
C ARG A 34 5.93 0.75 -3.04
N LEU A 35 5.78 -0.05 -1.99
CA LEU A 35 4.61 0.01 -1.10
C LEU A 35 4.44 1.40 -0.47
N ARG A 36 5.52 1.96 0.10
CA ARG A 36 5.48 3.30 0.71
C ARG A 36 5.11 4.37 -0.32
N GLU A 37 5.64 4.28 -1.53
CA GLU A 37 5.34 5.23 -2.61
C GLU A 37 3.88 5.10 -3.11
N SER A 38 3.40 3.87 -3.28
CA SER A 38 2.03 3.62 -3.76
C SER A 38 0.99 4.16 -2.79
N ILE A 39 1.20 4.03 -1.46
CA ILE A 39 0.29 4.60 -0.46
C ILE A 39 0.17 6.12 -0.62
N LYS A 40 1.29 6.83 -0.85
CA LYS A 40 1.28 8.28 -1.07
C LYS A 40 0.51 8.66 -2.33
N LEU A 41 0.72 7.92 -3.41
CA LEU A 41 0.01 8.13 -4.67
C LEU A 41 -1.50 7.86 -4.53
N ILE A 42 -1.89 6.77 -3.87
CA ILE A 42 -3.29 6.42 -3.61
C ILE A 42 -3.99 7.55 -2.83
N LYS A 43 -3.37 8.00 -1.73
CA LYS A 43 -3.91 9.10 -0.91
C LYS A 43 -4.09 10.40 -1.71
N LYS A 44 -3.14 10.73 -2.60
CA LYS A 44 -3.26 11.88 -3.50
C LYS A 44 -4.44 11.72 -4.46
N LEU A 45 -4.54 10.58 -5.16
CA LEU A 45 -5.63 10.33 -6.10
C LEU A 45 -7.02 10.34 -5.44
N TRP A 46 -7.13 9.95 -4.18
CA TRP A 46 -8.38 10.01 -3.43
C TRP A 46 -8.80 11.40 -2.97
N SER A 47 -7.87 12.35 -2.86
CA SER A 47 -8.12 13.65 -2.21
C SER A 47 -7.94 14.86 -3.13
N GLN A 48 -7.31 14.69 -4.29
CA GLN A 48 -6.89 15.78 -5.17
C GLN A 48 -7.40 15.58 -6.60
N ASP A 49 -7.49 16.69 -7.33
CA ASP A 49 -7.67 16.74 -8.78
C ASP A 49 -6.35 17.19 -9.45
N GLY A 50 -6.16 16.86 -10.72
CA GLY A 50 -4.99 17.20 -11.53
C GLY A 50 -3.69 16.59 -11.00
N VAL A 51 -3.75 15.37 -10.45
CA VAL A 51 -2.59 14.80 -9.76
C VAL A 51 -1.47 14.53 -10.76
N THR A 52 -0.35 15.24 -10.57
CA THR A 52 0.94 14.89 -11.16
C THR A 52 1.83 14.35 -10.05
N PHE A 53 2.39 13.16 -10.28
CA PHE A 53 3.24 12.45 -9.34
C PHE A 53 4.41 11.86 -10.12
N SER A 54 5.63 12.14 -9.68
CA SER A 54 6.86 11.63 -10.28
C SER A 54 7.66 10.94 -9.20
N GLY A 55 7.30 9.69 -8.91
CA GLY A 55 7.99 8.84 -7.94
C GLY A 55 9.16 8.10 -8.57
N GLU A 56 9.83 7.30 -7.75
CA GLU A 56 10.88 6.38 -8.20
C GLU A 56 10.30 5.20 -8.99
N PHE A 57 9.08 4.75 -8.64
CA PHE A 57 8.45 3.56 -9.21
C PHE A 57 7.15 3.86 -9.96
N TYR A 58 6.42 4.89 -9.56
CA TYR A 58 5.13 5.26 -10.12
C TYR A 58 5.15 6.70 -10.59
N SER A 59 4.67 6.92 -11.82
CA SER A 59 4.56 8.25 -12.42
C SER A 59 3.22 8.42 -13.11
N ILE A 60 2.55 9.52 -12.82
CA ILE A 60 1.30 9.95 -13.46
C ILE A 60 1.38 11.45 -13.71
N LYS A 61 0.68 11.91 -14.76
CA LYS A 61 0.63 13.33 -15.14
C LYS A 61 -0.82 13.74 -15.31
N ASP A 62 -1.17 14.87 -14.69
CA ASP A 62 -2.50 15.50 -14.80
C ASP A 62 -3.66 14.50 -14.72
N SER A 63 -3.61 13.59 -13.75
CA SER A 63 -4.54 12.46 -13.67
C SER A 63 -5.60 12.68 -12.58
N ASN A 64 -6.83 12.27 -12.89
CA ASN A 64 -8.00 12.40 -12.02
C ASN A 64 -8.64 11.05 -11.72
N LEU A 65 -8.93 10.81 -10.45
CA LEU A 65 -9.90 9.79 -10.06
C LEU A 65 -11.30 10.44 -10.06
N TYR A 66 -12.07 10.23 -11.14
CA TYR A 66 -13.41 10.82 -11.27
C TYR A 66 -14.42 10.31 -10.24
N THR A 67 -14.23 9.07 -9.76
CA THR A 67 -15.04 8.49 -8.68
C THR A 67 -14.24 8.46 -7.39
N LYS A 68 -14.13 9.61 -6.70
CA LYS A 68 -13.44 9.70 -5.41
C LYS A 68 -14.25 9.04 -4.29
N PRO A 69 -13.59 8.49 -3.26
CA PRO A 69 -14.31 7.98 -2.11
C PRO A 69 -14.96 9.16 -1.35
N PRO A 70 -16.26 9.11 -1.03
CA PRO A 70 -16.95 10.21 -0.33
C PRO A 70 -16.57 10.32 1.15
N TYR A 71 -15.84 9.33 1.68
CA TYR A 71 -15.29 9.30 3.03
C TYR A 71 -13.90 8.68 2.98
N PRO A 72 -12.99 8.98 3.93
CA PRO A 72 -11.70 8.31 4.01
C PRO A 72 -11.86 6.79 4.06
N ILE A 73 -11.15 6.06 3.18
CA ILE A 73 -11.06 4.60 3.23
C ILE A 73 -9.91 4.24 4.17
N PRO A 74 -10.14 3.52 5.28
CA PRO A 74 -9.05 3.08 6.15
C PRO A 74 -8.05 2.21 5.41
N ILE A 75 -6.76 2.50 5.57
CA ILE A 75 -5.67 1.69 5.03
C ILE A 75 -5.08 0.86 6.16
N TYR A 76 -5.04 -0.46 6.02
CA TYR A 76 -4.37 -1.36 6.95
C TYR A 76 -3.10 -1.89 6.30
N ILE A 77 -1.96 -1.74 6.98
CA ILE A 77 -0.68 -2.23 6.47
C ILE A 77 -0.45 -3.63 7.02
N ALA A 78 -0.34 -4.59 6.12
CA ALA A 78 -0.01 -5.97 6.42
C ALA A 78 1.51 -6.20 6.33
N GLY A 79 2.09 -6.84 7.33
CA GLY A 79 3.48 -7.25 7.27
C GLY A 79 4.04 -7.75 8.58
N LEU A 80 5.34 -8.06 8.53
CA LEU A 80 6.12 -8.50 9.68
C LEU A 80 7.27 -7.52 9.96
N GLY A 81 7.72 -7.51 11.21
CA GLY A 81 8.90 -6.77 11.66
C GLY A 81 8.73 -5.26 11.80
N ILE A 82 9.77 -4.65 12.40
CA ILE A 82 9.78 -3.24 12.84
C ILE A 82 9.46 -2.27 11.69
N GLN A 83 10.03 -2.47 10.51
CA GLN A 83 9.83 -1.56 9.38
C GLN A 83 8.37 -1.52 8.90
N SER A 84 7.68 -2.66 8.90
CA SER A 84 6.27 -2.72 8.49
C SER A 84 5.36 -2.09 9.53
N ALA A 85 5.65 -2.32 10.82
CA ALA A 85 4.92 -1.69 11.92
C ALA A 85 5.12 -0.16 11.95
N GLN A 86 6.34 0.32 11.71
CA GLN A 86 6.62 1.74 11.56
C GLN A 86 5.85 2.35 10.40
N LEU A 87 5.88 1.72 9.22
CA LEU A 87 5.12 2.20 8.07
C LEU A 87 3.61 2.23 8.36
N ALA A 88 3.09 1.25 9.10
CA ALA A 88 1.69 1.24 9.53
C ALA A 88 1.35 2.44 10.42
N GLY A 89 2.24 2.83 11.33
CA GLY A 89 2.07 4.02 12.17
C GLY A 89 2.25 5.34 11.41
N GLU A 90 3.14 5.38 10.43
CA GLU A 90 3.40 6.57 9.60
C GLU A 90 2.28 6.83 8.58
N GLU A 91 1.82 5.77 7.91
CA GLU A 91 1.02 5.87 6.69
C GLU A 91 -0.32 5.11 6.76
N GLY A 92 -0.52 4.23 7.73
CA GLY A 92 -1.74 3.43 7.87
C GLY A 92 -2.73 3.97 8.91
N ASN A 93 -3.88 3.30 8.99
CA ASN A 93 -4.89 3.41 10.02
C ASN A 93 -4.91 2.18 10.94
N GLY A 94 -4.04 1.21 10.67
CA GLY A 94 -3.87 0.01 11.49
C GLY A 94 -2.82 -0.92 10.90
N PHE A 95 -2.41 -1.88 11.72
CA PHE A 95 -1.43 -2.90 11.38
C PHE A 95 -2.09 -4.27 11.39
N VAL A 96 -1.79 -5.09 10.39
CA VAL A 96 -2.24 -6.47 10.29
C VAL A 96 -1.00 -7.36 10.25
N THR A 97 -0.93 -8.29 11.19
CA THR A 97 0.16 -9.26 11.30
C THR A 97 -0.44 -10.63 11.57
N ASN A 98 0.30 -11.68 11.23
CA ASN A 98 -0.01 -13.02 11.68
C ASN A 98 0.70 -13.30 13.03
N GLU A 99 0.42 -14.48 13.58
CA GLU A 99 1.11 -15.03 14.74
C GLU A 99 2.62 -15.06 14.52
N LEU A 100 3.35 -14.61 15.54
CA LEU A 100 4.80 -14.77 15.62
C LEU A 100 5.08 -16.00 16.47
N ASP A 101 5.89 -16.92 15.96
CA ASP A 101 6.45 -18.00 16.76
C ASP A 101 7.57 -17.41 17.63
N ILE A 102 7.21 -17.01 18.86
CA ILE A 102 8.11 -16.34 19.81
C ILE A 102 9.18 -17.27 20.39
N ASP A 103 9.07 -18.58 20.16
CA ASP A 103 9.98 -19.60 20.69
C ASP A 103 11.07 -20.01 19.68
N LYS A 104 10.98 -19.56 18.42
CA LYS A 104 12.04 -19.75 17.42
C LYS A 104 12.98 -18.54 17.39
N ASN A 105 14.09 -18.65 18.13
CA ASN A 105 15.30 -17.87 17.92
C ASN A 105 16.32 -18.66 17.09
#